data_AF-A0A7C3IBF4-F1
#
_entry.id   AF-A0A7C3IBF4-F1
#
_cell.length_a   1.000
_cell.length_b   1.000
_cell.length_c   1.000
_cell.angle_alpha   90.00
_cell.angle_beta   90.00
_cell.angle_gamma   90.00
#
_symmetry.space_group_name_H-M   'P 1'
#
loop_
_entity.id
_entity.type
_entity.pdbx_description
1 polymer ?
#
loop_
_entity_poly.entity_id
_entity_poly.type
_entity_poly.pdbx_seq_one_letter_code
_entity_poly.pdbx_strand_id
1 'polypeptide(L)' 'MVALLRRLGYQTLRQRGSHVQLSRTTRSGEHRITIPLHRTLAKGTLNDILTRVAERLGISKEQLLSRL' A
#
# COMPACT_ATOMS: atom_id res chain seq x y z
N MET A 1 -5.74 6.01 1.02
CA MET A 1 -4.69 5.00 0.76
C MET A 1 -4.77 3.78 1.67
N VAL A 2 -4.81 3.91 3.00
CA VAL A 2 -4.92 2.76 3.92
C VAL A 2 -6.09 1.82 3.57
N ALA A 3 -7.28 2.36 3.29
CA ALA A 3 -8.45 1.56 2.90
C ALA A 3 -8.21 0.72 1.64
N LEU A 4 -7.53 1.27 0.63
CA LEU A 4 -7.16 0.53 -0.59
C LEU A 4 -6.26 -0.66 -0.25
N LEU A 5 -5.20 -0.43 0.53
CA LEU A 5 -4.27 -1.49 0.90
C LEU A 5 -4.99 -2.59 1.70
N ARG A 6 -5.93 -2.21 2.58
CA ARG A 6 -6.76 -3.19 3.29
C ARG A 6 -7.61 -4.07 2.36
N ARG A 7 -8.20 -3.49 1.30
CA ARG A 7 -8.91 -4.26 0.25
C ARG A 7 -7.99 -5.22 -0.50
N LEU A 8 -6.71 -4.88 -0.62
CA LEU A 8 -5.67 -5.72 -1.22
C LEU A 8 -5.10 -6.77 -0.25
N GLY A 9 -5.69 -6.93 0.94
CA GLY A 9 -5.29 -7.93 1.93
C GLY A 9 -4.15 -7.49 2.85
N TYR A 10 -3.81 -6.21 2.89
CA TYR A 10 -2.87 -5.69 3.88
C TYR A 10 -3.56 -5.50 5.23
N GLN A 11 -2.88 -5.88 6.30
CA GLN A 11 -3.29 -5.69 7.68
C GLN A 11 -2.47 -4.56 8.31
N THR A 12 -3.09 -3.75 9.14
CA THR A 12 -2.39 -2.70 9.88
C THR A 12 -1.59 -3.33 11.03
N LEU A 13 -0.28 -3.08 11.07
CA LEU A 13 0.59 -3.54 12.15
C LEU A 13 0.63 -2.54 13.30
N ARG A 14 0.91 -1.27 12.97
CA ARG A 14 1.01 -0.18 13.95
C ARG A 14 0.89 1.16 13.28
N GLN A 15 0.56 2.18 14.06
CA GLN A 15 0.61 3.58 13.66
C GLN A 15 1.56 4.33 14.58
N ARG A 16 2.40 5.20 14.01
CA ARG A 16 3.24 6.15 14.75
C ARG A 16 3.02 7.53 14.15
N GLY A 17 2.41 8.43 14.93
CA GLY A 17 2.00 9.74 14.45
C GLY A 17 1.12 9.64 13.21
N SER A 18 1.49 10.36 12.16
CA SER A 18 0.77 10.37 10.88
C SER A 18 1.19 9.26 9.92
N HIS A 19 1.91 8.22 10.36
CA HIS A 19 2.33 7.12 9.49
C HIS A 19 1.79 5.78 10.00
N VAL A 20 1.27 4.98 9.07
CA VAL A 20 0.72 3.65 9.33
C VAL A 20 1.59 2.62 8.64
N GLN A 21 2.04 1.62 9.41
CA GLN A 21 2.70 0.44 8.88
C GLN A 21 1.66 -0.65 8.63
N LEU A 22 1.64 -1.17 7.41
CA LEU A 22 0.82 -2.31 7.02
C LEU A 22 1.70 -3.47 6.58
N SER A 23 1.21 -4.70 6.76
CA SER A 23 1.83 -5.89 6.22
C SER A 23 0.85 -6.77 5.45
N ARG A 24 1.38 -7.54 4.51
CA ARG A 24 0.64 -8.60 3.83
C ARG A 24 1.53 -9.83 3.74
N THR A 25 1.06 -10.94 4.28
CA THR A 25 1.72 -12.23 4.19
C THR A 25 1.27 -12.95 2.92
N THR A 26 2.23 -13.45 2.16
CA THR A 26 2.00 -14.22 0.93
C THR A 26 2.89 -15.46 0.93
N ARG A 27 2.69 -16.36 -0.02
CA ARG A 27 3.56 -17.55 -0.18
C ARG A 27 5.03 -17.19 -0.44
N SER A 28 5.31 -15.99 -0.98
CA SER A 28 6.66 -15.48 -1.21
C SER A 28 7.24 -14.70 -0.03
N GLY A 29 6.54 -14.64 1.11
CA GLY A 29 6.99 -13.98 2.33
C GLY A 29 6.09 -12.84 2.80
N GLU A 30 6.56 -12.11 3.81
CA GLU A 30 5.86 -10.96 4.38
C GLU A 30 6.30 -9.66 3.71
N HIS A 31 5.35 -8.92 3.13
CA HIS A 31 5.60 -7.57 2.66
C HIS A 31 5.16 -6.56 3.70
N ARG A 32 6.04 -5.62 4.06
CA ARG A 32 5.71 -4.49 4.94
C ARG A 32 5.86 -3.18 4.20
N ILE A 33 4.90 -2.28 4.39
CA ILE A 33 4.92 -0.92 3.83
C ILE A 33 4.48 0.08 4.88
N THR A 34 5.18 1.22 4.95
CA THR A 34 4.79 2.35 5.80
C THR A 34 4.30 3.47 4.90
N ILE A 35 3.08 3.96 5.15
CA ILE A 35 2.48 5.03 4.37
C ILE A 35 1.96 6.17 5.27
N PRO A 36 2.00 7.42 4.79
CA PRO A 36 1.35 8.52 5.48
C PRO A 36 -0.18 8.34 5.54
N LEU A 37 -0.76 8.65 6.70
CA LEU A 37 -2.18 8.68 7.01
C LEU A 37 -2.73 10.09 6.81
N HIS A 38 -2.60 10.63 5.61
CA HIS A 38 -3.13 11.93 5.26
C HIS A 38 -4.37 11.76 4.37
N ARG A 39 -5.33 12.70 4.47
CA ARG A 39 -6.54 12.68 3.62
C ARG A 39 -6.17 12.90 2.15
N THR A 40 -5.22 13.79 1.91
CA THR A 40 -4.65 14.11 0.60
C THR A 40 -3.17 13.73 0.58
N LEU A 41 -2.75 13.11 -0.52
CA LEU A 41 -1.35 12.79 -0.77
C LEU A 41 -0.90 13.56 -1.99
N ALA A 42 0.34 14.05 -1.98
CA ALA A 42 0.95 14.59 -3.19
C ALA A 42 0.96 13.51 -4.29
N LYS A 43 0.76 13.92 -5.54
CA LYS A 43 0.71 13.01 -6.69
C LYS A 43 1.94 12.09 -6.76
N GLY A 44 3.13 12.64 -6.49
CA GLY A 44 4.39 11.88 -6.42
C GLY A 44 4.33 10.78 -5.36
N THR A 45 4.00 11.13 -4.12
CA THR A 45 3.87 10.17 -3.02
C THR A 45 2.85 9.07 -3.29
N LEU A 46 1.69 9.43 -3.85
CA LEU A 46 0.67 8.44 -4.22
C LEU A 46 1.20 7.48 -5.28
N ASN A 47 1.84 8.02 -6.34
CA ASN A 47 2.39 7.22 -7.43
C ASN A 47 3.51 6.30 -6.93
N ASP A 48 4.41 6.78 -6.06
CA ASP A 48 5.48 5.97 -5.49
C ASP A 48 4.94 4.80 -4.65
N ILE A 49 3.90 5.04 -3.85
CA ILE A 49 3.26 3.98 -3.08
C ILE A 49 2.59 2.97 -4.02
N LEU A 50 1.84 3.43 -5.03
CA LEU A 50 1.17 2.53 -5.98
C LEU A 50 2.17 1.68 -6.77
N THR A 51 3.28 2.27 -7.24
CA THR A 51 4.34 1.55 -7.95
C THR A 51 4.95 0.46 -7.08
N ARG A 52 5.37 0.79 -5.85
CA ARG A 52 5.94 -0.20 -4.91
C ARG A 52 4.96 -1.34 -4.60
N VAL A 53 3.67 -1.02 -4.48
CA VAL A 53 2.63 -2.02 -4.23
C VAL A 53 2.43 -2.90 -5.45
N ALA A 54 2.35 -2.34 -6.65
CA ALA A 54 2.20 -3.09 -7.91
C ALA A 54 3.38 -4.06 -8.12
N GLU A 55 4.62 -3.56 -7.96
CA GLU A 55 5.84 -4.36 -8.05
C GLU A 55 5.82 -5.55 -7.10
N ARG A 56 5.46 -5.34 -5.83
CA ARG A 56 5.40 -6.45 -4.86
C ARG A 56 4.31 -7.46 -5.20
N LEU A 57 3.17 -6.98 -5.71
CA LEU A 57 2.06 -7.83 -6.10
C LEU A 57 2.34 -8.59 -7.41
N GLY A 58 3.41 -8.24 -8.14
CA GLY A 58 3.71 -8.81 -9.45
C GLY A 58 2.65 -8.47 -10.49
N ILE A 59 1.96 -7.33 -10.34
CA ILE A 59 0.94 -6.85 -11.28
C ILE A 59 1.35 -5.49 -11.83
N SER A 60 0.81 -5.11 -12.98
CA SER A 60 1.03 -3.76 -13.51
C SER A 60 0.31 -2.70 -12.68
N LYS A 61 0.78 -1.45 -12.75
CA LYS A 61 0.12 -0.33 -12.06
C LYS A 61 -1.30 -0.12 -12.57
N GLU A 62 -1.53 -0.34 -13.85
CA GLU A 62 -2.85 -0.27 -14.51
C GLU A 62 -3.80 -1.33 -13.95
N GLN A 63 -3.31 -2.57 -13.74
CA GLN A 63 -4.07 -3.63 -13.09
C GLN A 63 -4.38 -3.34 -11.62
N LEU A 64 -3.50 -2.60 -10.94
CA LEU A 64 -3.76 -2.12 -9.58
C LEU A 64 -4.83 -1.02 -9.58
N LEU A 65 -4.77 -0.10 -10.54
CA LEU A 65 -5.73 0.99 -10.72
C LEU A 65 -7.13 0.51 -11.12
N SER A 66 -7.27 -0.63 -11.81
CA SER A 66 -8.58 -1.20 -12.13
C SER A 66 -9.27 -1.88 -10.94
N ARG A 67 -8.55 -2.09 -9.82
CA ARG A 67 -9.08 -2.65 -8.57
C ARG A 67 -9.42 -1.60 -7.52
N LEU A 68 -9.20 -0.33 -7.85
CA LEU A 68 -9.41 0.84 -7.00
C LEU A 68 -10.86 1.29 -7.07
#